data_AF-A0A954KXN6-F1
#
_entry.id   AF-A0A954KXN6-F1
#
_cell.length_a   1.000
_cell.length_b   1.000
_cell.length_c   1.000
_cell.angle_alpha   90.00
_cell.angle_beta   90.00
_cell.angle_gamma   90.00
#
_symmetry.space_group_name_H-M   'P 1'
#
loop_
_entity.id
_entity.type
_entity.pdbx_description
1 polymer ?
#
loop_
_entity_poly.entity_id
_entity_poly.type
_entity_poly.pdbx_seq_one_letter_code
_entity_poly.pdbx_strand_id
1 'polypeptide(L)'
;MSDTYDALLFLSFGGPESRDDVIPFLENVLRGKNVPRERMLEVAEHYYHFGGVSPINQQCRDLIQAIEIELKEHGVDLPVY
;
A
#
# COMPACT_ATOMS: atom_id res chain seq x y z
N MET A 1 21.49 -7.77 -23.73
CA MET A 1 21.18 -9.14 -23.27
C MET A 1 19.68 -9.28 -23.38
N SER A 2 19.12 -10.48 -23.51
CA SER A 2 17.68 -10.66 -23.34
C SER A 2 17.39 -10.42 -21.88
N ASP A 3 16.89 -9.24 -21.51
CA ASP A 3 16.52 -8.97 -20.12
C ASP A 3 15.49 -10.03 -19.71
N THR A 4 15.82 -10.79 -18.66
CA THR A 4 15.06 -11.99 -18.26
C THR A 4 13.72 -11.62 -17.61
N TYR A 5 13.50 -10.34 -17.34
CA TYR A 5 12.32 -9.78 -16.69
C TYR A 5 11.93 -8.47 -17.38
N ASP A 6 10.62 -8.26 -17.54
CA ASP A 6 10.08 -7.04 -18.17
C ASP A 6 9.79 -5.92 -17.17
N ALA A 7 9.56 -6.25 -15.88
CA ALA A 7 9.27 -5.29 -14.82
C ALA A 7 9.52 -5.86 -13.42
N LEU A 8 9.60 -4.98 -12.42
CA LEU A 8 9.46 -5.29 -11.01
C LEU A 8 8.11 -4.77 -10.50
N LEU A 9 7.27 -5.66 -9.97
CA LEU A 9 5.97 -5.28 -9.39
C LEU A 9 6.07 -5.29 -7.86
N PHE A 10 5.86 -4.13 -7.25
CA PHE A 10 5.80 -3.92 -5.82
C PHE A 10 4.36 -4.09 -5.32
N LEU A 11 4.11 -5.17 -4.59
CA LEU A 11 2.81 -5.47 -4.01
C LEU A 11 2.81 -5.20 -2.50
N SER A 12 1.93 -4.31 -2.07
CA SER A 12 1.62 -4.05 -0.67
C SER A 12 0.13 -4.24 -0.43
N PHE A 13 -0.24 -4.47 0.83
CA PHE A 13 -1.64 -4.45 1.23
C PHE A 13 -2.27 -3.07 1.01
N GLY A 14 -1.46 -2.01 1.14
CA GLY A 14 -1.91 -0.63 1.09
C GLY A 14 -2.73 -0.22 2.32
N GLY A 15 -3.39 0.92 2.21
CA GLY A 15 -4.27 1.46 3.22
C GLY A 15 -5.01 2.70 2.72
N PRO A 16 -5.90 3.27 3.55
CA PRO A 16 -6.61 4.50 3.22
C PRO A 16 -5.64 5.68 3.05
N GLU A 17 -5.92 6.57 2.09
CA GLU A 17 -5.16 7.83 1.85
C GLU A 17 -5.87 9.05 2.46
N SER A 18 -7.10 8.87 2.95
CA SER A 18 -7.91 9.92 3.55
C SER A 18 -8.93 9.33 4.53
N ARG A 19 -9.54 10.21 5.34
CA ARG A 19 -10.61 9.84 6.27
C ARG A 19 -11.79 9.14 5.59
N ASP A 20 -12.15 9.58 4.39
CA ASP A 20 -13.30 9.04 3.64
C ASP A 20 -13.01 7.64 3.08
N ASP A 21 -11.73 7.26 2.95
CA ASP A 21 -11.31 5.94 2.46
C ASP A 21 -11.35 4.85 3.55
N VAL A 22 -11.39 5.22 4.83
CA VAL A 22 -11.21 4.28 5.95
C VAL A 22 -12.30 3.22 5.98
N ILE A 23 -13.58 3.61 5.92
CA ILE A 23 -14.69 2.65 5.96
C ILE A 23 -14.72 1.79 4.69
N PRO A 24 -14.65 2.35 3.46
CA PRO A 24 -14.56 1.54 2.23
C PRO A 24 -13.40 0.54 2.24
N PHE A 25 -12.23 0.94 2.74
CA PHE A 25 -11.07 0.06 2.87
C PHE A 25 -11.38 -1.10 3.81
N LEU A 26 -11.87 -0.82 5.03
CA LEU A 26 -12.16 -1.87 6.01
C LEU A 26 -13.28 -2.80 5.54
N GLU A 27 -14.31 -2.30 4.88
CA GLU A 27 -15.38 -3.13 4.29
C GLU A 27 -14.83 -4.09 3.22
N ASN A 28 -13.91 -3.61 2.37
CA ASN A 28 -13.25 -4.45 1.37
C ASN A 28 -12.35 -5.51 2.03
N VAL A 29 -11.59 -5.14 3.06
CA VAL A 29 -10.73 -6.06 3.84
C VAL A 29 -11.56 -7.15 4.53
N LEU A 30 -12.74 -6.79 5.05
CA LEU A 30 -13.62 -7.70 5.77
C LEU A 30 -14.59 -8.47 4.86
N ARG A 31 -14.53 -8.27 3.54
CA ARG A 31 -15.43 -8.96 2.60
C ARG A 31 -15.34 -10.48 2.75
N GLY A 32 -16.48 -11.12 3.00
CA GLY A 32 -16.57 -12.56 3.22
C GLY A 32 -16.08 -13.03 4.59
N LYS A 33 -15.82 -12.12 5.55
CA LYS A 33 -15.47 -12.43 6.94
C LYS A 33 -16.66 -12.17 7.86
N ASN A 34 -16.83 -13.01 8.88
CA ASN A 34 -17.83 -12.80 9.91
C ASN A 34 -17.25 -11.93 11.04
N VAL A 35 -17.11 -10.63 10.79
CA VAL A 35 -16.60 -9.65 11.75
C VAL A 35 -17.73 -8.67 12.14
N PRO A 36 -18.03 -8.51 13.44
CA PRO A 36 -19.03 -7.55 13.89
C PRO A 36 -18.68 -6.12 13.46
N ARG A 37 -19.71 -5.35 13.06
CA ARG A 37 -19.52 -3.96 12.62
C ARG A 37 -18.88 -3.08 13.70
N GLU A 38 -19.21 -3.30 14.97
CA GLU A 38 -18.60 -2.59 16.10
C GLU A 38 -17.08 -2.77 16.15
N ARG A 39 -16.56 -3.97 15.89
CA ARG A 39 -15.12 -4.25 15.83
C ARG A 39 -14.44 -3.53 14.67
N MET A 40 -15.12 -3.44 13.53
CA MET A 40 -14.63 -2.66 12.39
C MET A 40 -14.50 -1.17 12.76
N LEU A 41 -15.50 -0.62 13.45
CA LEU A 41 -15.50 0.79 13.89
C LEU A 41 -14.42 1.05 14.95
N GLU A 42 -14.21 0.13 15.90
CA GLU A 42 -13.09 0.23 16.85
C GLU A 42 -11.74 0.33 16.14
N VAL A 43 -11.52 -0.47 15.08
CA VAL A 43 -10.30 -0.41 14.27
C VAL A 43 -10.22 0.90 13.45
N ALA A 44 -11.35 1.43 12.99
CA ALA A 44 -11.40 2.69 12.24
C ALA A 44 -10.88 3.88 13.06
N GLU A 45 -11.12 3.91 14.38
CA GLU A 45 -10.62 4.95 15.27
C GLU A 45 -9.09 5.04 15.25
N HIS A 46 -8.38 3.93 15.09
CA HIS A 46 -6.92 3.94 14.94
C HIS A 46 -6.50 4.74 13.70
N TYR A 47 -7.18 4.58 12.57
CA TYR A 47 -6.89 5.39 11.38
C TYR A 47 -7.26 6.85 11.59
N TYR A 48 -8.38 7.15 12.25
CA TYR A 48 -8.81 8.53 12.49
C TYR A 48 -7.86 9.33 13.39
N HIS A 49 -7.17 8.67 14.33
CA HIS A 49 -6.08 9.30 15.09
C HIS A 49 -4.93 9.81 14.20
N PHE A 50 -4.75 9.23 13.01
CA PHE A 50 -3.77 9.64 12.00
C PHE A 50 -4.41 10.36 10.80
N GLY A 51 -5.57 11.00 11.01
CA GLY A 51 -6.26 11.74 9.94
C GLY A 51 -6.91 10.86 8.87
N GLY A 52 -7.00 9.55 9.10
CA GLY A 52 -7.48 8.57 8.14
C GLY A 52 -6.43 8.06 7.17
N VAL A 53 -5.16 8.48 7.31
CA VAL A 53 -4.09 8.12 6.39
C VAL A 53 -3.28 6.95 6.95
N SER A 54 -3.07 5.92 6.13
CA SER A 54 -2.12 4.85 6.44
C SER A 54 -0.69 5.26 6.09
N PRO A 55 0.26 5.21 7.05
CA PRO A 55 1.66 5.54 6.76
C PRO A 55 2.30 4.62 5.71
N ILE A 56 1.76 3.40 5.53
CA ILE A 56 2.35 2.38 4.66
C ILE A 56 2.43 2.85 3.21
N ASN A 57 1.46 3.64 2.73
CA ASN A 57 1.43 4.02 1.32
C ASN A 57 2.60 4.95 0.97
N GLN A 58 2.93 5.90 1.86
CA GLN A 58 4.10 6.75 1.67
C GLN A 58 5.40 5.94 1.78
N GLN A 59 5.49 5.03 2.75
CA GLN A 59 6.64 4.13 2.89
C GLN A 59 6.86 3.26 1.65
N CYS A 60 5.79 2.78 1.01
CA CYS A 60 5.87 2.06 -0.26
C CYS A 60 6.38 2.95 -1.39
N ARG A 61 5.90 4.20 -1.50
CA ARG A 61 6.40 5.16 -2.51
C ARG A 61 7.88 5.48 -2.30
N ASP A 62 8.30 5.70 -1.06
CA ASP A 62 9.70 5.98 -0.72
C ASP A 62 10.60 4.78 -1.05
N LEU A 63 10.12 3.55 -0.79
CA LEU A 63 10.85 2.33 -1.13
C LEU A 63 10.93 2.10 -2.64
N ILE A 64 9.85 2.32 -3.38
CA ILE A 64 9.85 2.24 -4.85
C ILE A 64 10.89 3.20 -5.43
N GLN A 65 10.91 4.45 -4.97
CA GLN A 65 11.89 5.43 -5.41
C GLN A 65 13.33 5.00 -5.09
N ALA A 66 13.58 4.44 -3.91
CA ALA A 66 14.89 3.93 -3.54
C ALA A 66 15.34 2.76 -4.45
N ILE A 67 14.43 1.85 -4.78
CA ILE A 67 14.69 0.74 -5.69
C ILE A 67 14.99 1.24 -7.11
N GLU A 68 14.21 2.19 -7.63
CA GLU A 68 14.44 2.77 -8.96
C GLU A 68 15.83 3.42 -9.08
N ILE A 69 16.28 4.12 -8.03
CA ILE A 69 17.63 4.71 -7.97
C ILE A 69 18.69 3.60 -7.99
N GLU A 70 18.54 2.59 -7.13
CA GLU A 70 19.49 1.48 -7.00
C GLU A 70 19.66 0.70 -8.32
N LEU A 71 18.54 0.40 -9.00
CA LEU A 71 18.54 -0.29 -10.30
C LEU A 71 19.30 0.52 -11.35
N LYS A 72 19.03 1.83 -11.40
CA LYS A 72 19.68 2.74 -12.35
C LYS A 72 21.19 2.86 -12.10
N GLU A 73 21.61 2.94 -10.84
CA GLU A 73 23.04 2.98 -10.46
C GLU A 73 23.80 1.71 -10.89
N HIS A 74 23.10 0.58 -10.97
CA HIS A 74 23.66 -0.70 -11.42
C HIS A 74 23.44 -0.99 -12.91
N GLY A 75 22.89 -0.04 -13.68
CA GLY A 75 22.66 -0.19 -15.12
C GLY A 75 21.55 -1.19 -15.47
N VAL A 76 20.62 -1.42 -14.54
CA VAL A 76 19.44 -2.27 -14.75
C VAL A 76 18.26 -1.39 -15.19
N ASP A 77 17.84 -1.54 -16.45
CA ASP A 77 16.71 -0.79 -17.02
C ASP A 77 15.41 -1.61 -16.88
N LEU A 78 14.87 -1.62 -15.66
CA LEU A 78 13.65 -2.36 -15.33
C LEU A 78 12.61 -1.40 -14.72
N PRO A 79 11.41 -1.25 -15.32
CA PRO A 79 10.36 -0.43 -14.73
C PRO A 79 9.84 -1.02 -13.42
N VAL A 80 9.56 -0.16 -12.44
CA VAL A 80 8.99 -0.53 -11.13
C VAL A 80 7.54 -0.05 -11.05
N TYR A 81 6.61 -0.92 -10.64
CA TYR A 81 5.17 -0.63 -10.53
C TYR A 81 4.62 -0.93 -9.14
#